data_AF-A0A525CFL7-F1
#
_entry.id   AF-A0A525CFL7-F1
#
_cell.length_a   1.000
_cell.length_b   1.000
_cell.length_c   1.000
_cell.angle_alpha   90.00
_cell.angle_beta   90.00
_cell.angle_gamma   90.00
#
_symmetry.space_group_name_H-M   'P 1'
#
loop_
_entity.id
_entity.type
_entity.pdbx_description
1 polymer ?
#
loop_
_entity_poly.entity_id
_entity_poly.type
_entity_poly.pdbx_seq_one_letter_code
_entity_poly.pdbx_strand_id
1 'polypeptide(L)'
;MPDTNVSADTNGMGKKAGRRPCSLLFQAGVMLLSIAAMITALALRLSLDNSSSRALPLFFFGVSAFLGIAISLFHIFRVWSFVQDGYARTSPLKAMAYMLLPFFNLYWIFVVVHGFARDYNSLIQRKRLSAPPLPHSLHLGCCVLFAASALPYVGVAASFLLPVAWLLVMGSNCRAVSRLSPYV
;
A
#
# COMPACT_ATOMS: atom_id res chain seq x y z
N MET A 1 -40.61 26.55 -35.21
CA MET A 1 -40.25 25.11 -35.16
C MET A 1 -39.39 24.82 -36.38
N PRO A 2 -38.30 24.05 -36.30
CA PRO A 2 -37.76 23.22 -35.19
C PRO A 2 -36.38 23.78 -34.73
N ASP A 3 -35.61 23.33 -33.73
CA ASP A 3 -35.67 22.33 -32.66
C ASP A 3 -34.41 22.58 -31.76
N THR A 4 -34.55 22.63 -30.44
CA THR A 4 -34.16 21.60 -29.44
C THR A 4 -32.82 21.85 -28.73
N ASN A 5 -32.94 22.20 -27.45
CA ASN A 5 -32.34 21.51 -26.31
C ASN A 5 -31.04 20.72 -26.59
N VAL A 6 -29.90 21.29 -26.24
CA VAL A 6 -28.74 20.53 -25.73
C VAL A 6 -28.25 21.18 -24.45
N SER A 7 -29.16 21.25 -23.47
CA SER A 7 -28.81 21.14 -22.06
C SER A 7 -28.51 19.65 -21.77
N ALA A 8 -27.37 19.17 -22.27
CA ALA A 8 -26.91 17.81 -22.05
C ALA A 8 -25.90 17.80 -20.90
N ASP A 9 -26.37 17.31 -19.75
CA ASP A 9 -25.62 16.54 -18.77
C ASP A 9 -24.29 17.11 -18.24
N THR A 10 -24.39 18.06 -17.31
CA THR A 10 -23.38 18.24 -16.25
C THR A 10 -23.71 17.43 -14.98
N ASN A 11 -24.77 16.61 -14.98
CA ASN A 11 -25.35 16.03 -13.76
C ASN A 11 -25.13 14.52 -13.56
N GLY A 12 -24.07 13.95 -14.17
CA GLY A 12 -23.73 12.52 -14.04
C GLY A 12 -22.39 12.20 -13.36
N MET A 13 -21.48 13.16 -13.19
CA MET A 13 -20.12 12.89 -12.69
C MET A 13 -19.94 13.08 -11.17
N GLY A 14 -21.02 13.34 -10.44
CA GLY A 14 -21.02 13.43 -8.98
C GLY A 14 -21.61 12.19 -8.34
N LYS A 15 -20.83 11.10 -8.18
CA LYS A 15 -20.98 9.96 -7.22
C LYS A 15 -20.45 8.62 -7.76
N LYS A 16 -19.19 8.57 -8.19
CA LYS A 16 -18.36 7.37 -7.95
C LYS A 16 -17.28 7.69 -6.89
N ALA A 17 -17.68 8.45 -5.87
CA ALA A 17 -16.89 8.64 -4.68
C ALA A 17 -16.99 7.38 -3.81
N GLY A 18 -15.88 6.65 -3.67
CA GLY A 18 -15.60 5.99 -2.41
C GLY A 18 -15.97 4.52 -2.24
N ARG A 19 -16.06 3.70 -3.30
CA ARG A 19 -15.83 2.25 -3.08
C ARG A 19 -14.35 2.08 -2.75
N ARG A 20 -14.01 2.12 -1.46
CA ARG A 20 -12.71 1.66 -0.96
C ARG A 20 -12.55 0.25 -1.54
N PRO A 21 -11.47 -0.04 -2.29
CA PRO A 21 -11.37 -1.35 -2.92
C PRO A 21 -11.42 -2.39 -1.81
N CYS A 22 -12.20 -3.45 -2.02
CA CYS A 22 -12.41 -4.51 -1.04
C CYS A 22 -11.08 -5.02 -0.45
N SER A 23 -10.00 -4.97 -1.24
CA SER A 23 -8.63 -5.30 -0.84
C SER A 23 -8.07 -4.42 0.29
N LEU A 24 -8.47 -3.15 0.42
CA LEU A 24 -7.97 -2.23 1.44
C LEU A 24 -8.60 -2.49 2.81
N LEU A 25 -9.90 -2.76 2.82
CA LEU A 25 -10.61 -3.17 4.05
C LEU A 25 -10.13 -4.54 4.51
N PHE A 26 -9.94 -5.46 3.57
CA PHE A 26 -9.35 -6.76 3.84
C PHE A 26 -7.94 -6.65 4.43
N GLN A 27 -7.08 -5.82 3.82
CA GLN A 27 -5.73 -5.58 4.33
C GLN A 27 -5.72 -4.94 5.73
N ALA A 28 -6.61 -3.98 5.98
CA ALA A 28 -6.75 -3.39 7.31
C ALA A 28 -7.16 -4.43 8.35
N GLY A 29 -8.10 -5.33 8.01
CA GLY A 29 -8.50 -6.45 8.88
C GLY A 29 -7.34 -7.39 9.19
N VAL A 30 -6.56 -7.78 8.18
CA VAL A 30 -5.36 -8.62 8.36
C VAL A 30 -4.34 -7.94 9.28
N MET A 31 -4.08 -6.64 9.09
CA MET A 31 -3.15 -5.89 9.94
C MET A 31 -3.60 -5.79 11.40
N LEU A 32 -4.90 -5.57 11.65
CA LEU A 32 -5.45 -5.55 13.01
C LEU A 32 -5.31 -6.90 13.71
N LEU A 33 -5.56 -7.99 12.98
CA LEU A 33 -5.38 -9.35 13.49
C LEU A 33 -3.91 -9.63 13.85
N SER A 34 -2.97 -9.22 13.00
CA SER A 34 -1.54 -9.36 13.28
C SER A 34 -1.11 -8.59 14.52
N ILE A 35 -1.59 -7.34 14.69
CA ILE A 35 -1.27 -6.52 15.87
C ILE A 35 -1.84 -7.17 17.14
N ALA A 36 -3.09 -7.65 17.11
CA ALA A 36 -3.71 -8.33 18.25
C ALA A 36 -2.95 -9.62 18.63
N ALA A 37 -2.53 -10.42 17.64
CA ALA A 37 -1.74 -11.62 17.85
C ALA A 37 -0.36 -11.29 18.46
N MET A 38 0.28 -10.22 18.00
CA MET A 38 1.57 -9.75 18.52
C MET A 38 1.46 -9.26 19.98
N ILE A 39 0.43 -8.45 20.30
CA ILE A 39 0.18 -8.00 21.67
C ILE A 39 -0.10 -9.18 22.60
N THR A 40 -0.89 -10.15 22.14
CA THR A 40 -1.20 -11.37 22.89
C THR A 40 0.05 -12.22 23.12
N ALA A 41 0.90 -12.38 22.10
CA ALA A 41 2.17 -13.07 22.23
C ALA A 41 3.11 -12.37 23.22
N LEU A 42 3.18 -11.03 23.18
CA LEU A 42 4.00 -10.24 24.10
C LEU A 42 3.49 -10.36 25.55
N ALA A 43 2.17 -10.25 25.76
CA ALA A 43 1.56 -10.42 27.08
C ALA A 43 1.86 -11.81 27.67
N LEU A 44 1.75 -12.87 26.87
CA LEU A 44 2.06 -14.25 27.30
C LEU A 44 3.55 -14.52 27.53
N ARG A 45 4.45 -13.70 26.96
CA ARG A 45 5.89 -13.75 27.28
C ARG A 45 6.19 -13.12 28.64
N LEU A 46 5.43 -12.10 29.04
CA LEU A 46 5.53 -11.46 30.35
C LEU A 46 4.85 -12.29 31.43
N SER A 47 3.77 -13.00 31.10
CA SER A 47 3.17 -14.00 31.98
C SER A 47 4.13 -15.19 32.15
N LEU A 48 4.57 -15.45 33.39
CA LEU A 48 5.44 -16.57 33.77
C LEU A 48 4.71 -17.94 33.76
N ASP A 49 3.73 -18.12 32.87
CA ASP A 49 2.89 -19.31 32.80
C ASP A 49 3.18 -20.18 31.54
N ASN A 50 2.72 -21.43 31.62
CA ASN A 50 3.03 -22.64 30.87
C ASN A 50 3.43 -22.50 29.37
N SER A 51 4.38 -23.32 28.93
CA SER A 51 5.02 -23.27 27.62
C SER A 51 4.09 -23.55 26.42
N SER A 52 2.97 -24.24 26.62
CA SER A 52 2.08 -24.67 25.53
C SER A 52 1.18 -23.56 24.97
N SER A 53 0.82 -22.54 25.76
CA SER A 53 -0.06 -21.44 25.33
C SER A 53 0.66 -20.41 24.44
N ARG A 54 2.00 -20.41 24.45
CA ARG A 54 2.84 -19.43 23.73
C ARG A 54 2.91 -19.66 22.22
N ALA A 55 2.65 -20.87 21.75
CA ALA A 55 2.78 -21.24 20.33
C ALA A 55 1.62 -20.73 19.45
N LEU A 56 0.38 -20.77 19.96
CA LEU A 56 -0.81 -20.34 19.24
C LEU A 56 -0.76 -18.90 18.73
N PRO A 57 -0.49 -17.87 19.56
CA PRO A 57 -0.48 -16.48 19.09
C PRO A 57 0.65 -16.22 18.07
N LEU A 58 1.79 -16.90 18.20
CA LEU A 58 2.89 -16.82 17.23
C LEU A 58 2.51 -17.42 15.88
N PHE A 59 1.77 -18.53 15.89
CA PHE A 59 1.25 -19.15 14.68
C PHE A 59 0.27 -18.22 13.95
N PHE A 60 -0.73 -17.67 14.65
CA PHE A 60 -1.67 -16.71 14.04
C PHE A 60 -0.98 -15.44 13.55
N PHE A 61 0.02 -14.95 14.30
CA PHE A 61 0.86 -13.84 13.86
C PHE A 61 1.58 -14.17 12.54
N GLY A 62 2.22 -15.34 12.46
CA GLY A 62 2.92 -15.78 11.24
C GLY A 62 2.00 -15.90 10.03
N VAL A 63 0.84 -16.54 10.19
CA VAL A 63 -0.15 -16.73 9.10
C VAL A 63 -0.71 -15.38 8.63
N SER A 64 -1.09 -14.51 9.56
CA SER A 64 -1.64 -13.19 9.22
C SER A 64 -0.60 -12.28 8.57
N ALA A 65 0.65 -12.28 9.07
CA ALA A 65 1.75 -11.54 8.47
C ALA A 65 2.04 -12.03 7.04
N PHE A 66 2.08 -13.35 6.83
CA PHE A 66 2.29 -13.94 5.51
C PHE A 66 1.22 -13.51 4.51
N LEU A 67 -0.06 -13.58 4.91
CA LEU A 67 -1.18 -13.15 4.08
C LEU A 67 -1.11 -11.64 3.77
N GLY A 68 -0.77 -10.82 4.77
CA GLY A 68 -0.60 -9.38 4.61
C GLY A 68 0.52 -9.01 3.63
N ILE A 69 1.64 -9.75 3.65
CA ILE A 69 2.74 -9.57 2.70
C ILE A 69 2.28 -9.95 1.28
N ALA A 70 1.61 -11.10 1.12
CA ALA A 70 1.14 -11.56 -0.20
C ALA A 70 0.19 -10.55 -0.87
N ILE A 71 -0.77 -10.01 -0.11
CA ILE A 71 -1.70 -8.98 -0.61
C ILE A 71 -0.93 -7.69 -0.96
N SER A 72 0.06 -7.32 -0.16
CA SER A 72 0.89 -6.14 -0.41
C SER A 72 1.69 -6.25 -1.70
N LEU A 73 2.30 -7.41 -1.95
CA LEU A 73 3.04 -7.71 -3.17
C LEU A 73 2.14 -7.70 -4.41
N PHE A 74 0.96 -8.32 -4.31
CA PHE A 74 -0.04 -8.28 -5.38
C PHE A 74 -0.47 -6.85 -5.71
N HIS A 75 -0.64 -6.02 -4.68
CA HIS A 75 -1.00 -4.62 -4.90
C HIS A 75 0.13 -3.84 -5.58
N ILE A 76 1.38 -4.03 -5.16
CA ILE A 76 2.55 -3.43 -5.80
C ILE A 76 2.57 -3.81 -7.28
N PHE A 77 2.44 -5.10 -7.60
CA PHE A 77 2.38 -5.58 -8.98
C PHE A 77 1.28 -4.87 -9.77
N ARG A 78 0.06 -4.83 -9.23
CA ARG A 78 -1.08 -4.20 -9.89
C ARG A 78 -0.88 -2.70 -10.09
N VAL A 79 -0.34 -1.98 -9.12
CA VAL A 79 -0.16 -0.52 -9.21
C VAL A 79 0.91 -0.18 -10.25
N TRP A 80 2.01 -0.94 -10.26
CA TRP A 80 3.07 -0.75 -11.23
C TRP A 80 2.66 -1.10 -12.66
N SER A 81 1.68 -1.98 -12.88
CA SER A 81 1.19 -2.30 -14.22
C SER A 81 0.49 -1.11 -14.90
N PHE A 82 -0.06 -0.15 -14.14
CA PHE A 82 -0.72 1.04 -14.71
C PHE A 82 0.24 2.13 -15.17
N VAL A 83 1.47 2.15 -14.66
CA VAL A 83 2.45 3.21 -14.95
C VAL A 83 3.45 2.78 -16.04
N GLN A 84 3.22 1.66 -16.73
CA GLN A 84 4.07 1.18 -17.82
C GLN A 84 3.89 1.99 -19.11
N ASP A 85 4.44 3.21 -19.15
CA ASP A 85 4.37 4.15 -20.30
C ASP A 85 5.63 4.14 -21.18
N GLY A 86 6.49 3.13 -21.04
CA GLY A 86 7.79 3.05 -21.72
C GLY A 86 8.91 3.87 -21.06
N TYR A 87 8.58 4.74 -20.10
CA TYR A 87 9.55 5.51 -19.32
C TYR A 87 9.57 5.11 -17.83
N ALA A 88 8.82 4.07 -17.46
CA ALA A 88 8.79 3.54 -16.10
C ALA A 88 10.17 3.00 -15.69
N ARG A 89 10.61 3.35 -14.48
CA ARG A 89 11.92 2.91 -13.96
C ARG A 89 12.00 1.41 -13.69
N THR A 90 10.85 0.80 -13.40
CA THR A 90 10.78 -0.63 -13.05
C THR A 90 9.56 -1.30 -13.69
N SER A 91 9.72 -2.59 -14.00
CA SER A 91 8.61 -3.42 -14.43
C SER A 91 7.83 -3.95 -13.22
N PRO A 92 6.54 -4.28 -13.36
CA PRO A 92 5.70 -4.70 -12.24
C PRO A 92 6.21 -5.97 -11.55
N LEU A 93 6.72 -6.91 -12.36
CA LEU A 93 7.31 -8.14 -11.85
C LEU A 93 8.60 -7.88 -11.07
N LYS A 94 9.45 -6.96 -11.55
CA LYS A 94 10.70 -6.58 -10.86
C LYS A 94 10.41 -5.84 -9.55
N ALA A 95 9.40 -4.98 -9.53
CA ALA A 95 8.95 -4.29 -8.32
C ALA A 95 8.54 -5.28 -7.22
N MET A 96 7.77 -6.32 -7.59
CA MET A 96 7.34 -7.36 -6.67
C MET A 96 8.49 -8.28 -6.23
N ALA A 97 9.26 -8.82 -7.19
CA ALA A 97 10.26 -9.87 -6.92
C ALA A 97 11.40 -9.38 -6.03
N TYR A 98 11.88 -8.14 -6.23
CA TYR A 98 12.99 -7.61 -5.45
C TYR A 98 12.58 -7.14 -4.04
N MET A 99 11.28 -6.99 -3.78
CA MET A 99 10.79 -6.81 -2.41
C MET A 99 10.89 -8.08 -1.56
N LEU A 100 10.98 -9.26 -2.18
CA LEU A 100 11.15 -10.54 -1.49
C LEU A 100 12.61 -10.83 -1.11
N LEU A 101 13.59 -10.15 -1.72
CA LEU A 101 14.98 -10.36 -1.38
C LEU A 101 15.31 -9.76 0.00
N PRO A 102 15.83 -10.57 0.95
CA PRO A 102 16.28 -10.05 2.24
C PRO A 102 17.43 -9.06 2.03
N PHE A 103 17.48 -8.02 2.87
CA PHE A 103 18.39 -6.87 2.82
C PHE A 103 18.20 -5.94 1.63
N PHE A 104 18.01 -6.47 0.43
CA PHE A 104 17.75 -5.68 -0.77
C PHE A 104 16.40 -4.96 -0.69
N ASN A 105 15.41 -5.55 -0.01
CA ASN A 105 14.10 -4.95 0.25
C ASN A 105 14.18 -3.56 0.92
N LEU A 106 15.16 -3.32 1.81
CA LEU A 106 15.34 -2.04 2.50
C LEU A 106 15.67 -0.89 1.56
N TYR A 107 16.51 -1.16 0.55
CA TYR A 107 16.78 -0.20 -0.51
C TYR A 107 15.64 -0.17 -1.53
N TRP A 108 15.13 -1.34 -1.90
CA TRP A 108 14.17 -1.48 -2.98
C TRP A 108 12.81 -0.84 -2.66
N ILE A 109 12.44 -0.73 -1.39
CA ILE A 109 11.21 -0.03 -0.98
C ILE A 109 11.21 1.43 -1.45
N PHE A 110 12.36 2.11 -1.49
CA PHE A 110 12.48 3.47 -2.00
C PHE A 110 12.22 3.51 -3.51
N VAL A 111 12.70 2.52 -4.25
CA VAL A 111 12.44 2.42 -5.69
C VAL A 111 10.96 2.13 -5.96
N VAL A 112 10.37 1.21 -5.19
CA VAL A 112 8.99 0.74 -5.42
C VAL A 112 7.95 1.74 -4.95
N VAL A 113 8.09 2.32 -3.76
CA VAL A 113 7.04 3.16 -3.16
C VAL A 113 7.28 4.62 -3.50
N HIS A 114 8.47 5.13 -3.24
CA HIS A 114 8.80 6.52 -3.53
C HIS A 114 9.02 6.76 -5.04
N GLY A 115 9.68 5.84 -5.74
CA GLY A 115 9.81 5.88 -7.19
C GLY A 115 8.46 5.84 -7.91
N PHE A 116 7.49 5.07 -7.41
CA PHE A 116 6.14 5.04 -7.98
C PHE A 116 5.48 6.43 -7.95
N ALA A 117 5.53 7.14 -6.82
CA ALA A 117 4.94 8.48 -6.73
C ALA A 117 5.56 9.46 -7.74
N ARG A 118 6.87 9.36 -7.98
CA ARG A 118 7.58 10.18 -8.96
C ARG A 118 7.21 9.82 -10.40
N ASP A 119 7.19 8.53 -10.73
CA ASP A 119 6.88 8.06 -12.08
C ASP A 119 5.40 8.33 -12.41
N TYR A 120 4.48 8.18 -11.44
CA TYR A 120 3.08 8.56 -11.59
C TYR A 120 2.90 10.06 -11.84
N ASN A 121 3.56 10.92 -11.05
CA ASN A 121 3.45 12.37 -11.25
C ASN A 121 4.04 12.79 -12.60
N SER A 122 5.14 12.17 -13.03
CA SER A 122 5.70 12.39 -14.36
C SER A 122 4.77 11.90 -15.48
N LEU A 123 4.12 10.74 -15.31
CA LEU A 123 3.12 10.22 -16.24
C LEU A 123 1.97 11.22 -16.44
N ILE A 124 1.40 11.73 -15.35
CA ILE A 124 0.32 12.73 -15.41
C ILE A 124 0.77 13.97 -16.17
N GLN A 125 1.98 14.47 -15.87
CA GLN A 125 2.52 15.66 -16.53
C GLN A 125 2.75 15.42 -18.03
N ARG A 126 3.29 14.26 -18.41
CA ARG A 126 3.56 13.89 -19.81
C ARG A 126 2.29 13.69 -20.61
N LYS A 127 1.30 12.98 -20.04
CA LYS A 127 0.00 12.71 -20.66
C LYS A 127 -1.02 13.84 -20.46
N ARG A 128 -0.64 14.93 -19.78
CA ARG A 128 -1.51 16.08 -19.42
C ARG A 128 -2.86 15.66 -18.83
N LEU A 129 -2.83 14.64 -17.95
CA LEU A 129 -4.04 14.11 -17.32
C LEU A 129 -4.53 15.05 -16.21
N SER A 130 -5.84 15.22 -16.06
CA SER A 130 -6.45 16.01 -14.98
C SER A 130 -6.56 15.19 -13.67
N ALA A 131 -5.47 14.52 -13.29
CA ALA A 131 -5.38 13.73 -12.06
C ALA A 131 -4.49 14.46 -11.04
N PRO A 132 -4.85 14.46 -9.74
CA PRO A 132 -4.05 15.14 -8.73
C PRO A 132 -2.74 14.37 -8.48
N PRO A 133 -1.62 15.08 -8.25
CA PRO A 133 -0.33 14.46 -7.99
C PRO A 133 -0.32 13.71 -6.64
N LEU A 134 0.45 12.63 -6.53
CA LEU A 134 0.67 11.98 -5.24
C LEU A 134 1.65 12.79 -4.37
N PRO A 135 1.38 12.86 -3.05
CA PRO A 135 2.26 13.52 -2.10
C PRO A 135 3.54 12.70 -1.92
N HIS A 136 4.67 13.37 -2.14
CA HIS A 136 6.00 12.76 -2.08
C HIS A 136 6.43 12.41 -0.65
N SER A 137 6.07 13.26 0.32
CA SER A 137 6.40 13.12 1.74
C SER A 137 5.79 11.87 2.38
N LEU A 138 4.56 11.50 2.01
CA LEU A 138 3.89 10.29 2.52
C LEU A 138 4.66 9.01 2.10
N HIS A 139 5.06 8.95 0.84
CA HIS A 139 5.75 7.78 0.28
C HIS A 139 7.18 7.67 0.81
N LEU A 140 7.89 8.81 0.89
CA LEU A 140 9.22 8.87 1.48
C LEU A 140 9.18 8.48 2.97
N GLY A 141 8.25 9.06 3.73
CA GLY A 141 8.07 8.76 5.15
C GLY A 141 7.81 7.28 5.41
N CYS A 142 6.99 6.64 4.58
CA CYS A 142 6.74 5.19 4.66
C CYS A 142 8.03 4.37 4.40
N CYS A 143 8.86 4.77 3.42
CA CYS A 143 10.13 4.09 3.16
C CYS A 143 11.12 4.24 4.32
N VAL A 144 11.25 5.45 4.86
CA VAL A 144 12.11 5.73 6.02
C VAL A 144 11.64 4.95 7.24
N LEU A 145 10.32 4.87 7.46
CA LEU A 145 9.74 4.13 8.56
C LEU A 145 9.96 2.62 8.43
N PHE A 146 9.88 2.08 7.20
CA PHE A 146 10.22 0.69 6.90
C PHE A 146 11.70 0.42 7.19
N ALA A 147 12.61 1.29 6.74
CA ALA A 147 14.03 1.15 7.02
C ALA A 147 14.34 1.26 8.53
N ALA A 148 13.69 2.19 9.24
CA ALA A 148 13.83 2.38 10.68
C ALA A 148 13.31 1.18 11.48
N SER A 149 12.35 0.42 10.93
CA SER A 149 11.83 -0.80 11.57
C SER A 149 12.89 -1.91 11.73
N ALA A 150 13.97 -1.86 10.94
CA ALA A 150 15.08 -2.81 11.03
C ALA A 150 15.99 -2.57 12.26
N LEU A 151 15.92 -1.40 12.90
CA LEU A 151 16.74 -1.08 14.07
C LEU A 151 16.05 -1.58 15.35
N PRO A 152 16.72 -2.32 16.25
CA PRO A 152 16.05 -3.01 17.37
C PRO A 152 15.30 -2.11 18.37
N TYR A 153 15.77 -0.87 18.61
CA TYR A 153 15.12 0.05 19.56
C TYR A 153 14.10 0.99 18.91
N VAL A 154 14.42 1.52 17.73
CA VAL A 154 13.49 2.35 16.94
C VAL A 154 12.37 1.48 16.35
N GLY A 155 12.67 0.20 16.15
CA GLY A 155 11.83 -0.77 15.46
C GLY A 155 10.52 -1.06 16.16
N VAL A 156 10.48 -1.03 17.50
CA VAL A 156 9.22 -1.25 18.24
C VAL A 156 8.22 -0.12 17.93
N ALA A 157 8.64 1.14 18.08
CA ALA A 157 7.78 2.29 17.77
C ALA A 157 7.43 2.33 16.27
N ALA A 158 8.41 2.08 15.40
CA ALA A 158 8.19 2.02 13.97
C ALA A 158 7.21 0.90 13.56
N SER A 159 7.21 -0.24 14.25
CA SER A 159 6.32 -1.38 13.96
C SER A 159 4.85 -1.06 14.17
N PHE A 160 4.51 -0.15 15.08
CA PHE A 160 3.12 0.29 15.26
C PHE A 160 2.70 1.36 14.25
N LEU A 161 3.63 2.23 13.85
CA LEU A 161 3.35 3.32 12.90
C LEU A 161 3.32 2.84 11.45
N LEU A 162 4.14 1.83 11.11
CA LEU A 162 4.34 1.34 9.76
C LEU A 162 3.07 0.78 9.11
N PRO A 163 2.24 -0.05 9.77
CA PRO A 163 0.98 -0.53 9.21
C PRO A 163 0.03 0.61 8.84
N VAL A 164 -0.03 1.65 9.66
CA VAL A 164 -0.87 2.84 9.41
C VAL A 164 -0.34 3.59 8.18
N ALA A 165 0.96 3.89 8.14
CA ALA A 165 1.58 4.54 6.99
C ALA A 165 1.40 3.73 5.70
N TRP A 166 1.56 2.40 5.78
CA TRP A 166 1.36 1.48 4.66
C TRP A 166 -0.08 1.52 4.13
N LEU A 167 -1.10 1.48 5.01
CA LEU A 167 -2.51 1.60 4.63
C LEU A 167 -2.82 2.94 3.97
N LEU A 168 -2.22 4.04 4.44
CA LEU A 168 -2.38 5.36 3.83
C LEU A 168 -1.80 5.41 2.42
N VAL A 169 -0.59 4.88 2.21
CA VAL A 169 0.07 4.77 0.90
C VAL A 169 -0.75 3.88 -0.04
N MET A 170 -1.21 2.72 0.44
CA MET A 170 -2.11 1.84 -0.30
C MET A 170 -3.39 2.56 -0.72
N GLY A 171 -3.96 3.34 0.20
CA GLY A 171 -5.10 4.20 0.00
C GLY A 171 -4.88 5.23 -1.10
N SER A 172 -3.75 5.94 -1.06
CA SER A 172 -3.41 6.92 -2.09
C SER A 172 -3.20 6.26 -3.45
N ASN A 173 -2.50 5.13 -3.50
CA ASN A 173 -2.22 4.40 -4.73
C ASN A 173 -3.49 3.84 -5.36
N CYS A 174 -4.36 3.21 -4.58
CA CYS A 174 -5.67 2.75 -5.04
C CYS A 174 -6.48 3.89 -5.68
N ARG A 175 -6.58 5.04 -4.98
CA ARG A 175 -7.33 6.20 -5.48
C ARG A 175 -6.72 6.76 -6.77
N ALA A 176 -5.40 6.80 -6.82
CA ALA A 176 -4.65 7.25 -7.99
C ALA A 176 -4.89 6.35 -9.21
N VAL A 177 -4.84 5.03 -9.01
CA VAL A 177 -5.06 4.03 -10.07
C VAL A 177 -6.52 4.01 -10.54
N SER A 178 -7.50 4.06 -9.64
CA SER A 178 -8.92 4.12 -10.03
C SER A 178 -9.25 5.34 -10.89
N ARG A 179 -8.50 6.43 -10.73
CA ARG A 179 -8.63 7.64 -11.56
C ARG A 179 -7.88 7.55 -12.89
N LEU A 180 -6.84 6.71 -12.98
CA LEU A 180 -6.14 6.42 -14.23
C LEU A 180 -6.87 5.42 -15.11
N SER A 181 -7.64 4.51 -14.51
CA SER A 181 -8.39 3.46 -15.23
C SER A 181 -9.25 3.91 -16.42
N PRO A 182 -9.85 5.12 -16.49
CA PRO A 182 -10.54 5.58 -17.70
C PRO A 182 -9.60 6.04 -18.84
N TYR A 183 -8.30 6.17 -18.60
CA TYR A 183 -7.31 6.69 -19.56
C TYR A 183 -6.31 5.65 -20.07
N VAL A 184 -6.37 4.42 -19.56
CA VAL A 184 -5.49 3.29 -19.88
C VAL A 184 -6.37 2.12 -20.31
#